data_AF-A0A969E2V6-F1
#
_entry.id   AF-A0A969E2V6-F1
#
_cell.length_a   1.000
_cell.length_b   1.000
_cell.length_c   1.000
_cell.angle_alpha   90.00
_cell.angle_beta   90.00
_cell.angle_gamma   90.00
#
_symmetry.space_group_name_H-M   'P 1'
#
loop_
_entity.id
_entity.type
_entity.pdbx_description
1 polymer ?
#
loop_
_entity_poly.entity_id
_entity_poly.type
_entity_poly.pdbx_seq_one_letter_code
_entity_poly.pdbx_strand_id
1 'polypeptide(L)'
;MDTEGVNQKPIRVGYEKRWGGNIYALDFYKKEVQDYLAGIFLTAVQTWQFDMFIIDGLYAACALPRPNKTRAQILHEILLFLKQLAGSKEIYCSQMPIGAGFGLTNTCRVVLNSESNWNSIIQIWLKNRESNSWQNSLRSLLSFANFINSGYLNEIYFFDDSINKNNLPSNQYETALVILILITPHLIIYDFRIFENETFKQVMRLRNRKLKSVRMVDSDVYAIHFDSEGNSRTCFVNLS
;
A
#
# COMPACT_ATOMS: atom_id res chain seq x y z
N MET A 1 5.63 17.36 24.88
CA MET A 1 6.19 18.73 24.87
C MET A 1 4.95 19.58 24.76
N ASP A 2 4.36 19.89 25.91
CA ASP A 2 3.52 21.06 26.00
C ASP A 2 4.47 22.23 25.81
N THR A 3 4.35 22.90 24.68
CA THR A 3 5.07 24.14 24.43
C THR A 3 4.03 25.17 24.02
N GLU A 4 3.22 25.56 24.98
CA GLU A 4 2.69 26.92 24.97
C GLU A 4 3.91 27.86 25.02
N GLY A 5 4.21 28.53 23.91
CA GLY A 5 5.17 29.65 23.91
C GLY A 5 6.38 29.56 22.98
N VAL A 6 6.64 28.45 22.29
CA VAL A 6 7.64 28.44 21.19
C VAL A 6 6.88 28.58 19.88
N ASN A 7 7.28 29.52 19.04
CA ASN A 7 6.75 29.75 17.70
C ASN A 7 7.01 28.48 16.84
N GLN A 8 6.17 27.46 17.01
CA GLN A 8 6.35 26.14 16.42
C GLN A 8 6.12 26.27 14.92
N LYS A 9 7.21 26.33 14.16
CA LYS A 9 7.15 26.25 12.71
C LYS A 9 6.49 24.92 12.32
N PRO A 10 5.59 24.91 11.32
CA PRO A 10 5.01 23.69 10.81
C PRO A 10 6.09 22.66 10.46
N ILE A 11 5.88 21.41 10.88
CA ILE A 11 6.81 20.32 10.60
C ILE A 11 6.59 19.85 9.17
N ARG A 12 7.56 20.13 8.30
CA ARG A 12 7.56 19.59 6.93
C ARG A 12 7.90 18.10 6.98
N VAL A 13 7.01 17.27 6.45
CA VAL A 13 7.15 15.81 6.40
C VAL A 13 7.38 15.27 5.00
N GLY A 14 7.20 16.10 3.98
CA GLY A 14 7.40 15.68 2.61
C GLY A 14 7.37 16.83 1.61
N TYR A 15 7.38 16.44 0.34
CA TYR A 15 7.23 17.34 -0.81
C TYR A 15 6.56 16.58 -1.95
N GLU A 16 5.46 17.13 -2.46
CA GLU A 16 4.79 16.62 -3.65
C GLU A 16 4.45 17.81 -4.55
N LYS A 17 5.11 17.86 -5.71
CA LYS A 17 4.95 18.95 -6.68
C LYS A 17 3.51 19.04 -7.18
N ARG A 18 2.84 17.90 -7.35
CA ARG A 18 1.43 17.83 -7.78
C ARG A 18 0.45 18.45 -6.78
N TRP A 19 0.84 18.52 -5.50
CA TRP A 19 0.02 19.04 -4.41
C TRP A 19 0.43 20.45 -3.95
N GLY A 20 1.19 21.17 -4.78
CA GLY A 20 1.62 22.54 -4.46
C GLY A 20 2.86 22.63 -3.57
N GLY A 21 3.59 21.53 -3.34
CA GLY A 21 4.91 21.54 -2.74
C GLY A 21 4.99 20.90 -1.35
N ASN A 22 5.32 21.70 -0.33
CA ASN A 22 5.64 21.17 1.00
C ASN A 22 4.40 20.54 1.68
N ILE A 23 4.57 19.33 2.19
CA ILE A 23 3.56 18.64 3.00
C ILE A 23 3.90 18.83 4.47
N TYR A 24 2.89 19.15 5.29
CA TYR A 24 3.04 19.37 6.72
C TYR A 24 2.17 18.39 7.52
N ALA A 25 2.64 17.99 8.70
CA ALA A 25 1.88 17.11 9.59
C ALA A 25 0.85 17.89 10.41
N LEU A 26 -0.36 17.32 10.51
CA LEU A 26 -1.34 17.73 11.51
C LEU A 26 -0.91 17.22 12.88
N ASP A 27 -1.02 18.08 13.90
CA ASP A 27 -0.78 17.66 15.27
C ASP A 27 -2.00 16.93 15.82
N PHE A 28 -1.98 15.60 15.76
CA PHE A 28 -3.07 14.73 16.22
C PHE A 28 -3.53 14.98 17.66
N TYR A 29 -2.67 15.49 18.53
CA TYR A 29 -3.03 15.71 19.94
C TYR A 29 -3.67 17.08 20.21
N LYS A 30 -3.79 17.93 19.20
CA LYS A 30 -4.62 19.13 19.30
C LYS A 30 -6.08 18.73 19.20
N LYS A 31 -6.88 19.19 20.16
CA LYS A 31 -8.29 18.83 20.25
C LYS A 31 -9.06 19.25 18.98
N GLU A 32 -8.71 20.40 18.41
CA GLU A 32 -9.27 20.94 17.19
C GLU A 32 -9.03 20.03 15.98
N VAL A 33 -7.88 19.36 15.91
CA VAL A 33 -7.57 18.39 14.84
C VAL A 33 -8.43 17.14 15.01
N GLN A 34 -8.57 16.63 16.23
CA GLN A 34 -9.42 15.47 16.51
C GLN A 34 -10.89 15.75 16.22
N ASP A 35 -11.39 16.92 16.61
CA ASP A 35 -12.77 17.34 16.39
C ASP A 35 -13.06 17.52 14.89
N TYR A 36 -12.11 18.11 14.15
CA TYR A 36 -12.22 18.23 12.71
C TYR A 36 -12.29 16.86 12.01
N LEU A 37 -11.39 15.93 12.37
CA LEU A 37 -11.41 14.56 11.84
C LEU A 37 -12.71 13.83 12.20
N ALA A 38 -13.19 13.98 13.44
CA ALA A 38 -14.45 13.39 13.88
C ALA A 38 -15.64 13.92 13.06
N GLY A 39 -15.67 15.22 12.76
CA GLY A 39 -16.68 15.82 11.90
C GLY A 39 -16.67 15.23 10.48
N ILE A 40 -15.49 15.09 9.87
CA ILE A 40 -15.35 14.46 8.55
C ILE A 40 -15.89 13.03 8.55
N PHE A 41 -15.46 12.20 9.51
CA PHE A 41 -15.90 10.81 9.57
C PHE A 41 -17.41 10.72 9.85
N LEU A 42 -17.95 11.57 10.72
CA LEU A 42 -19.39 11.61 10.98
C LEU A 42 -20.17 11.88 9.70
N THR A 43 -19.79 12.92 8.94
CA THR A 43 -20.43 13.22 7.66
C THR A 43 -20.24 12.10 6.64
N ALA A 44 -19.03 11.55 6.54
CA ALA A 44 -18.72 10.50 5.57
C ALA A 44 -19.48 9.20 5.85
N VAL A 45 -19.65 8.82 7.13
CA VAL A 45 -20.38 7.62 7.53
C VAL A 45 -21.89 7.84 7.49
N GLN A 46 -22.40 8.92 8.06
CA GLN A 46 -23.85 9.11 8.25
C GLN A 46 -24.54 9.75 7.05
N THR A 47 -23.87 10.71 6.41
CA THR A 47 -24.46 11.48 5.30
C THR A 47 -24.08 10.89 3.95
N TRP A 48 -22.80 10.59 3.72
CA TRP A 48 -22.33 10.06 2.44
C TRP A 48 -22.39 8.54 2.36
N GLN A 49 -22.55 7.86 3.50
CA GLN A 49 -22.71 6.40 3.59
C GLN A 49 -21.53 5.62 3.00
N PHE A 50 -20.30 6.11 3.15
CA PHE A 50 -19.13 5.35 2.71
C PHE A 50 -18.92 4.09 3.56
N ASP A 51 -18.61 2.98 2.88
CA ASP A 51 -18.36 1.69 3.51
C ASP A 51 -16.88 1.39 3.77
N MET A 52 -16.00 2.15 3.14
CA MET A 52 -14.55 1.99 3.23
C MET A 52 -13.85 3.35 3.23
N PHE A 53 -12.80 3.46 4.05
CA PHE A 53 -11.93 4.63 4.13
C PHE A 53 -10.50 4.25 3.75
N ILE A 54 -9.96 4.87 2.70
CA ILE A 54 -8.54 4.81 2.36
C ILE A 54 -7.86 5.98 3.06
N ILE A 55 -7.01 5.68 4.05
CA ILE A 55 -6.31 6.67 4.85
C ILE A 55 -4.83 6.65 4.48
N ASP A 56 -4.40 7.65 3.72
CA ASP A 56 -3.04 7.76 3.19
C ASP A 56 -2.18 8.78 3.97
N GLY A 57 -0.86 8.64 3.88
CA GLY A 57 0.09 9.57 4.50
C GLY A 57 0.21 9.46 6.02
N LEU A 58 -0.18 8.32 6.60
CA LEU A 58 -0.17 8.12 8.06
C LEU A 58 1.23 8.26 8.70
N TYR A 59 2.31 8.07 7.95
CA TYR A 59 3.68 8.34 8.40
C TYR A 59 3.85 9.79 8.88
N ALA A 60 3.11 10.74 8.29
CA ALA A 60 3.19 12.16 8.64
C ALA A 60 2.79 12.39 10.10
N ALA A 61 1.72 11.71 10.55
CA ALA A 61 1.17 11.89 11.88
C ALA A 61 2.09 11.32 12.99
N CYS A 62 2.99 10.40 12.64
CA CYS A 62 4.01 9.85 13.53
C CYS A 62 5.44 10.27 13.15
N ALA A 63 5.63 11.32 12.36
CA ALA A 63 6.94 11.71 11.84
C ALA A 63 7.95 12.03 12.96
N LEU A 64 7.49 12.69 14.03
CA LEU A 64 8.31 13.00 15.20
C LEU A 64 7.82 12.23 16.44
N PRO A 65 8.74 11.69 17.26
CA PRO A 65 8.38 11.18 18.58
C PRO A 65 7.95 12.33 19.51
N ARG A 66 7.20 11.99 20.56
CA ARG A 66 6.89 12.91 21.67
C ARG A 66 7.70 12.50 22.90
N PRO A 67 7.96 13.40 23.87
CA PRO A 67 8.83 13.11 25.01
C PRO A 67 8.55 11.79 25.74
N ASN A 68 7.28 11.38 25.79
CA ASN A 68 6.84 10.16 26.49
C ASN A 68 6.22 9.13 25.54
N LYS A 69 6.34 9.30 24.21
CA LYS A 69 5.73 8.40 23.22
C LYS A 69 6.63 8.18 22.02
N THR A 70 6.88 6.91 21.73
CA THR A 70 7.51 6.48 20.48
C THR A 70 6.59 6.75 19.29
N ARG A 71 7.17 6.81 18.08
CA ARG A 71 6.40 6.94 16.82
C ARG A 71 5.36 5.82 16.66
N ALA A 72 5.69 4.60 17.08
CA ALA A 72 4.78 3.47 17.05
C ALA A 72 3.58 3.65 18.00
N GLN A 73 3.82 4.14 19.23
CA GLN A 73 2.73 4.46 20.16
C GLN A 73 1.82 5.57 19.62
N ILE A 74 2.41 6.60 19.01
CA ILE A 74 1.63 7.70 18.40
C ILE A 74 0.73 7.14 17.29
N LEU A 75 1.29 6.37 16.36
CA LEU A 75 0.50 5.77 15.26
C LEU A 75 -0.57 4.80 15.78
N HIS A 76 -0.26 4.01 16.81
CA HIS A 76 -1.22 3.11 17.44
C HIS A 76 -2.44 3.86 18.02
N GLU A 77 -2.20 4.95 18.75
CA GLU A 77 -3.27 5.82 19.29
C GLU A 77 -4.11 6.45 18.16
N ILE A 78 -3.46 6.90 17.08
CA ILE A 78 -4.15 7.45 15.90
C ILE A 78 -5.03 6.39 15.22
N LEU A 79 -4.51 5.18 15.00
CA LEU A 79 -5.26 4.11 14.37
C LEU A 79 -6.47 3.68 15.21
N LEU A 80 -6.33 3.61 16.54
CA LEU A 80 -7.46 3.37 17.44
C LEU A 80 -8.54 4.45 17.32
N PHE A 81 -8.12 5.71 17.29
CA PHE A 81 -9.04 6.84 17.10
C PHE A 81 -9.78 6.76 15.75
N LEU A 82 -9.05 6.55 14.65
CA LEU A 82 -9.64 6.44 13.32
C LEU A 82 -10.61 5.24 13.22
N LYS A 83 -10.26 4.11 13.83
CA LYS A 83 -11.12 2.93 13.89
C LYS A 83 -12.39 3.19 14.68
N GLN A 84 -12.30 3.92 15.79
CA GLN A 84 -13.47 4.34 16.55
C GLN A 84 -14.39 5.25 15.71
N LEU A 85 -13.82 6.19 14.95
CA LEU A 85 -14.59 7.07 14.07
C LEU A 85 -15.24 6.34 12.90
N ALA A 86 -14.55 5.35 12.30
CA ALA A 86 -15.09 4.53 11.22
C ALA A 86 -16.15 3.52 11.71
N GLY A 87 -16.15 3.15 12.99
CA GLY A 87 -17.09 2.18 13.54
C GLY A 87 -16.92 0.81 12.89
N SER A 88 -17.97 0.32 12.22
CA SER A 88 -17.96 -0.96 11.51
C SER A 88 -17.46 -0.87 10.06
N LYS A 89 -17.10 0.32 9.58
CA LYS A 89 -16.62 0.53 8.21
C LYS A 89 -15.19 0.04 8.05
N GLU A 90 -14.83 -0.38 6.83
CA GLU A 90 -13.47 -0.85 6.55
C GLU A 90 -12.48 0.32 6.50
N ILE A 91 -11.28 0.12 7.01
CA ILE A 91 -10.16 1.07 6.88
C ILE A 91 -9.02 0.39 6.16
N TYR A 92 -8.58 1.01 5.08
CA TYR A 92 -7.34 0.69 4.38
C TYR A 92 -6.28 1.74 4.70
N CYS A 93 -5.22 1.34 5.40
CA CYS A 93 -4.15 2.24 5.81
C CYS A 93 -3.01 2.24 4.79
N SER A 94 -2.57 3.42 4.34
CA SER A 94 -1.48 3.58 3.38
C SER A 94 -0.38 4.48 3.92
N GLN A 95 0.85 4.23 3.47
CA GLN A 95 2.07 4.94 3.85
C GLN A 95 2.24 5.05 5.37
N MET A 96 2.24 3.91 6.08
CA MET A 96 2.51 3.86 7.51
C MET A 96 3.57 2.82 7.84
N PRO A 97 4.30 2.96 8.97
CA PRO A 97 5.04 1.86 9.57
C PRO A 97 4.13 0.66 9.88
N ILE A 98 4.11 -0.34 8.99
CA ILE A 98 3.16 -1.47 8.98
C ILE A 98 3.09 -2.18 10.34
N GLY A 99 4.24 -2.40 10.99
CA GLY A 99 4.30 -3.11 12.27
C GLY A 99 3.52 -2.45 13.41
N ALA A 100 3.30 -1.13 13.36
CA ALA A 100 2.50 -0.42 14.36
C ALA A 100 0.98 -0.60 14.16
N GLY A 101 0.56 -1.02 12.97
CA GLY A 101 -0.85 -1.29 12.64
C GLY A 101 -1.29 -2.74 12.85
N PHE A 102 -0.35 -3.67 13.09
CA PHE A 102 -0.67 -5.08 13.32
C PHE A 102 -1.64 -5.27 14.49
N GLY A 103 -2.69 -6.05 14.25
CA GLY A 103 -3.77 -6.30 15.22
C GLY A 103 -4.82 -5.18 15.32
N LEU A 104 -4.58 -4.00 14.72
CA LEU A 104 -5.55 -2.92 14.67
C LEU A 104 -6.27 -2.86 13.33
N THR A 105 -5.53 -2.94 12.22
CA THR A 105 -6.09 -2.95 10.87
C THR A 105 -5.63 -4.20 10.14
N ASN A 106 -6.57 -4.85 9.46
CA ASN A 106 -6.25 -6.02 8.64
C ASN A 106 -5.91 -5.59 7.22
N THR A 107 -6.28 -4.38 6.79
CA THR A 107 -6.09 -3.90 5.42
C THR A 107 -5.05 -2.77 5.42
N CYS A 108 -3.87 -3.03 4.86
CA CYS A 108 -2.74 -2.09 4.84
C CYS A 108 -1.97 -2.20 3.53
N ARG A 109 -1.54 -1.05 3.03
CA ARG A 109 -0.62 -0.97 1.91
C ARG A 109 0.79 -1.41 2.32
N VAL A 110 1.34 -2.34 1.57
CA VAL A 110 2.71 -2.84 1.63
C VAL A 110 3.47 -2.60 0.32
N VAL A 111 2.77 -2.19 -0.74
CA VAL A 111 3.34 -1.92 -2.06
C VAL A 111 3.55 -0.42 -2.30
N LEU A 112 4.52 -0.09 -3.16
CA LEU A 112 4.78 1.28 -3.62
C LEU A 112 3.74 1.71 -4.66
N ASN A 113 3.72 2.99 -5.02
CA ASN A 113 2.97 3.41 -6.21
C ASN A 113 3.68 2.83 -7.44
N SER A 114 2.99 2.00 -8.21
CA SER A 114 3.49 1.59 -9.52
C SER A 114 3.44 2.77 -10.47
N GLU A 115 4.61 3.31 -10.79
CA GLU A 115 4.80 4.22 -11.91
C GLU A 115 4.87 3.45 -13.24
N SER A 116 4.86 4.17 -14.36
CA SER A 116 4.90 3.60 -15.71
C SER A 116 6.13 2.74 -16.02
N ASN A 117 7.21 2.87 -15.24
CA ASN A 117 8.52 2.32 -15.59
C ASN A 117 8.86 1.08 -14.76
N TRP A 118 9.55 0.11 -15.39
CA TRP A 118 10.03 -1.09 -14.70
C TRP A 118 10.98 -0.78 -13.55
N ASN A 119 11.98 0.06 -13.86
CA ASN A 119 12.99 0.50 -12.91
C ASN A 119 13.41 1.94 -13.26
N SER A 120 13.88 2.70 -12.26
CA SER A 120 14.29 4.10 -12.44
C SER A 120 15.81 4.24 -12.29
N ILE A 121 16.53 4.41 -13.40
CA ILE A 121 18.01 4.50 -13.43
C ILE A 121 18.53 5.59 -12.49
N ILE A 122 17.86 6.76 -12.47
CA ILE A 122 18.23 7.89 -11.61
C ILE A 122 18.04 7.53 -10.13
N GLN A 123 16.97 6.79 -9.79
CA GLN A 123 16.70 6.43 -8.41
C GLN A 123 17.60 5.26 -7.93
N ILE A 124 17.98 4.35 -8.81
CA ILE A 124 19.03 3.35 -8.55
C ILE A 124 20.34 4.06 -8.23
N TRP A 125 20.71 5.06 -9.02
CA TRP A 125 21.93 5.86 -8.78
C TRP A 125 21.88 6.59 -7.43
N LEU A 126 20.72 7.15 -7.07
CA LEU A 126 20.46 7.75 -5.75
C LEU A 126 20.31 6.71 -4.62
N LYS A 127 20.40 5.41 -4.92
CA LYS A 127 20.17 4.29 -3.98
C LYS A 127 18.83 4.39 -3.25
N ASN A 128 17.85 5.05 -3.84
CA ASN A 128 16.53 5.18 -3.24
C ASN A 128 15.74 3.87 -3.45
N ARG A 129 15.58 3.10 -2.39
CA ARG A 129 14.83 1.83 -2.41
C ARG A 129 13.31 2.04 -2.37
N GLU A 130 12.86 3.22 -1.96
CA GLU A 130 11.43 3.61 -1.91
C GLU A 130 10.98 4.32 -3.19
N SER A 131 11.85 4.28 -4.19
CA SER A 131 11.61 4.54 -5.60
C SER A 131 10.30 3.91 -6.09
N ASN A 132 9.36 4.74 -6.56
CA ASN A 132 8.18 4.28 -7.26
C ASN A 132 8.60 3.60 -8.58
N SER A 133 8.50 2.28 -8.62
CA SER A 133 8.77 1.49 -9.81
C SER A 133 8.04 0.15 -9.71
N TRP A 134 7.78 -0.46 -10.86
CA TRP A 134 7.21 -1.82 -10.89
C TRP A 134 8.10 -2.81 -10.16
N GLN A 135 9.41 -2.77 -10.38
CA GLN A 135 10.34 -3.69 -9.75
C GLN A 135 10.27 -3.61 -8.22
N ASN A 136 10.30 -2.41 -7.63
CA ASN A 136 10.25 -2.25 -6.17
C ASN A 136 8.86 -2.57 -5.60
N SER A 137 7.79 -2.21 -6.32
CA SER A 137 6.42 -2.54 -5.92
C SER A 137 6.22 -4.06 -5.86
N LEU A 138 6.60 -4.78 -6.92
CA LEU A 138 6.51 -6.23 -7.00
C LEU A 138 7.44 -6.93 -6.00
N ARG A 139 8.66 -6.42 -5.80
CA ARG A 139 9.59 -6.92 -4.77
C ARG A 139 8.98 -6.83 -3.37
N SER A 140 8.32 -5.71 -3.07
CA SER A 140 7.61 -5.52 -1.80
C SER A 140 6.43 -6.48 -1.67
N LEU A 141 5.60 -6.60 -2.72
CA LEU A 141 4.47 -7.52 -2.75
C LEU A 141 4.90 -8.98 -2.52
N LEU A 142 5.95 -9.44 -3.21
CA LEU A 142 6.50 -10.79 -3.06
C LEU A 142 7.05 -11.04 -1.65
N SER A 143 7.68 -10.03 -1.04
CA SER A 143 8.21 -10.12 0.33
C SER A 143 7.10 -10.26 1.37
N PHE A 144 5.95 -9.63 1.16
CA PHE A 144 4.78 -9.71 2.03
C PHE A 144 3.80 -10.82 1.66
N ALA A 145 3.99 -11.52 0.54
CA ALA A 145 3.04 -12.48 0.00
C ALA A 145 2.63 -13.57 1.00
N ASN A 146 3.57 -14.06 1.82
CA ASN A 146 3.25 -15.08 2.83
C ASN A 146 2.39 -14.52 3.98
N PHE A 147 2.60 -13.26 4.39
CA PHE A 147 1.73 -12.59 5.37
C PHE A 147 0.34 -12.34 4.80
N ILE A 148 0.28 -11.93 3.52
CA ILE A 148 -0.97 -11.77 2.80
C ILE A 148 -1.74 -13.09 2.74
N ASN A 149 -1.07 -14.17 2.35
CA ASN A 149 -1.65 -15.50 2.26
C ASN A 149 -2.19 -16.03 3.60
N SER A 150 -1.50 -15.72 4.69
CA SER A 150 -1.91 -16.15 6.04
C SER A 150 -3.13 -15.39 6.60
N GLY A 151 -3.57 -14.31 5.94
CA GLY A 151 -4.67 -13.46 6.40
C GLY A 151 -4.29 -12.46 7.49
N TYR A 152 -3.01 -12.37 7.87
CA TYR A 152 -2.51 -11.35 8.81
C TYR A 152 -2.52 -9.94 8.20
N LEU A 153 -2.50 -9.83 6.87
CA LEU A 153 -2.52 -8.57 6.15
C LEU A 153 -3.31 -8.73 4.86
N ASN A 154 -4.15 -7.76 4.54
CA ASN A 154 -4.89 -7.65 3.29
C ASN A 154 -4.33 -6.45 2.52
N GLU A 155 -3.87 -6.73 1.31
CA GLU A 155 -3.43 -5.70 0.37
C GLU A 155 -4.51 -5.49 -0.70
N ILE A 156 -4.75 -4.23 -1.04
CA ILE A 156 -5.58 -3.83 -2.17
C ILE A 156 -4.62 -3.23 -3.20
N TYR A 157 -4.36 -3.97 -4.28
CA TYR A 157 -3.50 -3.46 -5.34
C TYR A 157 -4.32 -2.65 -6.33
N PHE A 158 -3.86 -1.45 -6.66
CA PHE A 158 -4.50 -0.57 -7.65
C PHE A 158 -3.73 -0.67 -8.98
N PHE A 159 -4.43 -1.04 -10.05
CA PHE A 159 -3.86 -1.31 -11.36
C PHE A 159 -4.48 -0.42 -12.45
N ASP A 160 -3.64 0.25 -13.24
CA ASP A 160 -4.06 1.09 -14.36
C ASP A 160 -3.47 0.56 -15.68
N ASP A 161 -4.27 -0.13 -16.50
CA ASP A 161 -3.74 -0.70 -17.75
C ASP A 161 -3.29 0.37 -18.76
N SER A 162 -3.95 1.53 -18.76
CA SER A 162 -3.72 2.59 -19.75
C SER A 162 -2.30 3.14 -19.70
N ILE A 163 -1.72 3.18 -18.50
CA ILE A 163 -0.36 3.64 -18.25
C ILE A 163 0.63 2.49 -18.48
N ASN A 164 0.27 1.27 -18.11
CA ASN A 164 1.24 0.18 -18.00
C ASN A 164 1.52 -0.54 -19.32
N LYS A 165 0.49 -0.76 -20.15
CA LYS A 165 0.66 -1.50 -21.41
C LYS A 165 1.62 -0.83 -22.39
N ASN A 166 1.64 0.49 -22.41
CA ASN A 166 2.46 1.25 -23.37
C ASN A 166 3.88 1.53 -22.87
N ASN A 167 4.14 1.40 -21.57
CA ASN A 167 5.41 1.77 -20.95
C ASN A 167 6.24 0.56 -20.51
N LEU A 168 5.65 -0.64 -20.46
CA LEU A 168 6.34 -1.88 -20.14
C LEU A 168 6.54 -2.79 -21.37
N PRO A 169 7.73 -3.35 -21.57
CA PRO A 169 7.96 -4.53 -22.39
C PRO A 169 6.97 -5.67 -22.06
N SER A 170 6.58 -6.45 -23.08
CA SER A 170 5.54 -7.48 -22.93
C SER A 170 5.85 -8.52 -21.85
N ASN A 171 7.11 -8.94 -21.70
CA ASN A 171 7.54 -9.89 -20.67
C ASN A 171 7.41 -9.31 -19.25
N GLN A 172 7.74 -8.04 -19.05
CA GLN A 172 7.63 -7.34 -17.78
C GLN A 172 6.16 -7.12 -17.39
N TYR A 173 5.34 -6.72 -18.37
CA TYR A 173 3.90 -6.59 -18.19
C TYR A 173 3.24 -7.92 -17.81
N GLU A 174 3.56 -9.00 -18.52
CA GLU A 174 3.05 -10.34 -18.20
C GLU A 174 3.49 -10.80 -16.81
N THR A 175 4.78 -10.61 -16.47
CA THR A 175 5.32 -10.93 -15.14
C THR A 175 4.59 -10.19 -14.04
N ALA A 176 4.35 -8.89 -14.21
CA ALA A 176 3.58 -8.09 -13.27
C ALA A 176 2.17 -8.65 -13.08
N LEU A 177 1.45 -8.93 -14.18
CA LEU A 177 0.10 -9.49 -14.12
C LEU A 177 0.06 -10.84 -13.38
N VAL A 178 0.99 -11.75 -13.67
CA VAL A 178 1.06 -13.06 -13.01
C VAL A 178 1.22 -12.91 -11.50
N ILE A 179 2.16 -12.05 -11.08
CA ILE A 179 2.42 -11.80 -9.66
C ILE A 179 1.19 -11.19 -8.98
N LEU A 180 0.60 -10.14 -9.57
CA LEU A 180 -0.58 -9.47 -9.03
C LEU A 180 -1.74 -10.45 -8.87
N ILE A 181 -2.06 -11.22 -9.92
CA ILE A 181 -3.21 -12.12 -9.93
C ILE A 181 -3.06 -13.29 -8.93
N LEU A 182 -1.84 -13.80 -8.72
CA LEU A 182 -1.59 -14.89 -7.79
C LEU A 182 -1.53 -14.45 -6.32
N ILE A 183 -1.03 -13.25 -6.03
CA ILE A 183 -0.69 -12.84 -4.66
C ILE A 183 -1.76 -11.93 -4.06
N THR A 184 -2.35 -11.03 -4.85
CA THR A 184 -3.24 -10.00 -4.30
C THR A 184 -4.64 -10.55 -4.05
N PRO A 185 -5.20 -10.42 -2.83
CA PRO A 185 -6.57 -10.83 -2.56
C PRO A 185 -7.57 -9.89 -3.25
N HIS A 186 -7.24 -8.59 -3.29
CA HIS A 186 -8.05 -7.56 -3.91
C HIS A 186 -7.23 -6.81 -4.96
N LEU A 187 -7.78 -6.74 -6.17
CA LEU A 187 -7.21 -5.99 -7.29
C LEU A 187 -8.26 -5.00 -7.77
N ILE A 188 -7.97 -3.70 -7.67
CA ILE A 188 -8.80 -2.63 -8.19
C ILE A 188 -8.23 -2.20 -9.53
N ILE A 189 -9.08 -2.21 -10.55
CA ILE A 189 -8.71 -1.88 -11.93
C ILE A 189 -9.31 -0.52 -12.27
N TYR A 190 -8.47 0.42 -12.70
CA TYR A 190 -8.93 1.76 -13.11
C TYR A 190 -9.41 1.82 -14.56
N ASP A 191 -8.91 0.94 -15.43
CA ASP A 191 -9.27 0.91 -16.85
C ASP A 191 -9.87 -0.44 -17.25
N PHE A 192 -11.18 -0.44 -17.51
CA PHE A 192 -11.92 -1.62 -17.92
C PHE A 192 -11.49 -2.20 -19.29
N ARG A 193 -10.76 -1.45 -20.12
CA ARG A 193 -10.23 -1.97 -21.39
C ARG A 193 -9.26 -3.13 -21.21
N ILE A 194 -8.69 -3.30 -20.01
CA ILE A 194 -7.86 -4.47 -19.68
C ILE A 194 -8.61 -5.79 -19.90
N PHE A 195 -9.93 -5.82 -19.78
CA PHE A 195 -10.72 -7.02 -20.01
C PHE A 195 -10.73 -7.47 -21.49
N GLU A 196 -10.30 -6.61 -22.42
CA GLU A 196 -10.09 -6.95 -23.82
C GLU A 196 -8.69 -7.52 -24.09
N ASN A 197 -7.74 -7.34 -23.16
CA ASN A 197 -6.36 -7.78 -23.28
C ASN A 197 -6.25 -9.31 -23.15
N GLU A 198 -5.78 -9.99 -24.19
CA GLU A 198 -5.64 -11.45 -24.22
C GLU A 198 -4.66 -11.99 -23.17
N THR A 199 -3.55 -11.31 -22.92
CA THR A 199 -2.62 -11.68 -21.85
C THR A 199 -3.31 -11.63 -20.49
N PHE A 200 -4.07 -10.56 -20.22
CA PHE A 200 -4.83 -10.45 -18.98
C PHE A 200 -5.87 -11.58 -18.84
N LYS A 201 -6.65 -11.87 -19.89
CA LYS A 201 -7.61 -12.98 -19.90
C LYS A 201 -6.96 -14.33 -19.60
N GLN A 202 -5.78 -14.58 -20.18
CA GLN A 202 -5.03 -15.82 -19.94
C GLN A 202 -4.56 -15.92 -18.49
N VAL A 203 -3.92 -14.86 -17.98
CA VAL A 203 -3.38 -14.84 -16.62
C VAL A 203 -4.49 -14.87 -15.57
N MET A 204 -5.67 -14.28 -15.83
CA MET A 204 -6.83 -14.32 -14.93
C MET A 204 -7.31 -15.74 -14.61
N ARG A 205 -6.95 -16.76 -15.39
CA ARG A 205 -7.18 -18.18 -15.05
C ARG A 205 -6.41 -18.65 -13.81
N LEU A 206 -5.40 -17.89 -13.40
CA LEU A 206 -4.63 -18.06 -12.17
C LEU A 206 -5.26 -17.33 -10.97
N ARG A 207 -6.37 -16.60 -11.14
CA ARG A 207 -7.07 -15.94 -10.03
C ARG A 207 -7.64 -16.98 -9.07
N ASN A 208 -7.67 -16.64 -7.77
CA ASN A 208 -8.23 -17.46 -6.69
C ASN A 208 -7.54 -18.84 -6.54
N ARG A 209 -6.31 -18.99 -7.04
CA ARG A 209 -5.49 -20.16 -6.75
C ARG A 209 -4.96 -20.06 -5.32
N LYS A 210 -4.94 -21.18 -4.61
CA LYS A 210 -4.51 -21.21 -3.21
C LYS A 210 -2.98 -21.07 -3.17
N LEU A 211 -2.50 -19.89 -2.78
CA LEU A 211 -1.09 -19.65 -2.56
C LEU A 211 -0.62 -20.51 -1.37
N LYS A 212 0.53 -21.17 -1.52
CA LYS A 212 1.17 -21.96 -0.44
C LYS A 212 2.31 -21.19 0.18
N SER A 213 3.22 -20.70 -0.65
CA SER A 213 4.36 -19.92 -0.20
C SER A 213 5.04 -19.21 -1.37
N VAL A 214 5.67 -18.09 -1.06
CA VAL A 214 6.62 -17.39 -1.94
C VAL A 214 8.00 -17.44 -1.30
N ARG A 215 9.02 -17.76 -2.09
CA ARG A 215 10.43 -17.80 -1.64
C ARG A 215 11.33 -17.13 -2.67
N MET A 216 12.25 -16.30 -2.21
CA MET A 216 13.35 -15.82 -3.04
C MET A 216 14.37 -16.95 -3.16
N VAL A 217 14.68 -17.37 -4.38
CA VAL A 217 15.60 -18.49 -4.67
C VAL A 217 16.96 -18.01 -5.20
N ASP A 218 17.01 -16.81 -5.77
CA ASP A 218 18.22 -16.08 -6.15
C ASP A 218 17.93 -14.58 -6.11
N SER A 219 18.95 -13.74 -6.35
CA SER A 219 18.80 -12.28 -6.46
C SER A 219 17.72 -11.93 -7.48
N ASP A 220 16.61 -11.37 -6.99
CA ASP A 220 15.42 -11.01 -7.76
C ASP A 220 14.67 -12.16 -8.46
N VAL A 221 15.02 -13.42 -8.15
CA VAL A 221 14.31 -14.60 -8.63
C VAL A 221 13.46 -15.20 -7.52
N TYR A 222 12.17 -15.36 -7.77
CA TYR A 222 11.19 -15.86 -6.80
C TYR A 222 10.48 -17.10 -7.31
N ALA A 223 10.28 -18.06 -6.41
CA ALA A 223 9.41 -19.22 -6.60
C ALA A 223 8.08 -18.97 -5.88
N ILE A 224 6.99 -18.96 -6.65
CA ILE A 224 5.61 -18.84 -6.17
C ILE A 224 4.97 -20.24 -6.23
N HIS A 225 4.72 -20.84 -5.08
CA HIS A 225 4.10 -22.15 -4.96
C HIS A 225 2.60 -22.00 -4.69
N PHE A 226 1.76 -22.64 -5.49
CA PHE A 226 0.30 -22.55 -5.38
C PHE A 226 -0.40 -23.85 -5.82
N ASP A 227 -1.62 -24.07 -5.37
CA ASP A 227 -2.47 -25.17 -5.86
C ASP A 227 -3.31 -24.74 -7.04
N SER A 228 -3.37 -25.59 -8.07
CA SER A 228 -4.24 -25.43 -9.21
C SER A 228 -4.80 -26.78 -9.63
N GLU A 229 -6.12 -26.89 -9.65
CA GLU A 229 -6.84 -28.12 -10.08
C GLU A 229 -6.38 -29.37 -9.31
N GLY A 230 -6.19 -29.24 -8.00
CA GLY A 230 -5.74 -30.34 -7.13
C GLY A 230 -4.25 -30.68 -7.21
N ASN A 231 -3.48 -29.99 -8.07
CA ASN A 231 -2.05 -30.20 -8.23
C ASN A 231 -1.25 -29.02 -7.68
N SER A 232 -0.11 -29.32 -7.03
CA SER A 232 0.84 -28.29 -6.61
C SER A 232 1.64 -27.81 -7.82
N ARG A 233 1.63 -26.52 -8.09
CA ARG A 233 2.39 -25.86 -9.18
C ARG A 233 3.39 -24.86 -8.60
N THR A 234 4.41 -24.57 -9.39
CA THR A 234 5.42 -23.54 -9.06
C THR A 234 5.59 -22.63 -10.26
N CYS A 235 5.53 -21.32 -10.04
CA CYS A 235 5.87 -20.29 -11.02
C CYS A 235 7.19 -19.63 -10.59
N PHE A 236 8.13 -19.51 -11.51
CA PHE A 236 9.36 -18.76 -11.30
C PHE A 236 9.22 -17.40 -11.97
N VAL A 237 9.50 -16.34 -11.22
CA VAL A 237 9.51 -14.96 -11.75
C VAL A 237 10.88 -14.34 -11.50
N ASN A 238 11.37 -13.60 -12.48
CA ASN A 238 12.61 -12.84 -12.37
C ASN A 238 12.30 -11.34 -12.51
N LEU A 239 12.71 -10.55 -11.51
CA LEU A 239 12.52 -9.10 -11.50
C LEU A 239 13.73 -8.32 -12.03
N SER A 240 14.87 -8.95 -12.31
CA SER A 240 16.10 -8.30 -12.80
C SER A 240 15.96 -7.76 -14.22
#